data_AF-A0A7K2NHE3-F1
#
_entry.id   AF-A0A7K2NHE3-F1
#
_cell.length_a   1.000
_cell.length_b   1.000
_cell.length_c   1.000
_cell.angle_alpha   90.00
_cell.angle_beta   90.00
_cell.angle_gamma   90.00
#
_symmetry.space_group_name_H-M   'P 1'
#
loop_
_entity.id
_entity.type
_entity.pdbx_description
1 polymer ?
#
loop_
_entity_poly.entity_id
_entity_poly.type
_entity_poly.pdbx_seq_one_letter_code
_entity_poly.pdbx_strand_id
1 'polypeptide(L)'
;MTAADEAVDVLLDSGRAPDDILVLTTGEQHPWAQHELSFGEDSYWRQQDEGGDVFFAHATAERAAKRPVVVLTVNGGTDEDTSRALPAAMARAGSLLIVCGDPERLRNLL
;
A
#
# COMPACT_ATOMS: atom_id res chain seq x y z
N MET A 1 -5.14 4.34 9.26
CA MET A 1 -3.70 4.17 9.51
C MET A 1 -3.44 2.83 10.17
N THR A 2 -4.02 2.56 11.33
CA THR A 2 -3.84 1.33 12.14
C THR A 2 -3.82 0.01 11.35
N ALA A 3 -4.78 -0.23 10.45
CA ALA A 3 -4.86 -1.52 9.73
C ALA A 3 -3.70 -1.78 8.74
N ALA A 4 -3.05 -0.72 8.23
CA ALA A 4 -1.87 -0.85 7.39
C ALA A 4 -0.66 -1.21 8.25
N ASP A 5 -0.48 -0.51 9.37
CA ASP A 5 0.64 -0.70 10.30
C ASP A 5 0.60 -2.09 10.91
N GLU A 6 -0.56 -2.53 11.41
CA GLU A 6 -0.73 -3.88 11.97
C GLU A 6 -0.41 -4.98 10.96
N ALA A 7 -0.81 -4.81 9.69
CA ALA A 7 -0.52 -5.78 8.64
C ALA A 7 0.98 -5.80 8.29
N VAL A 8 1.63 -4.64 8.26
CA VAL A 8 3.08 -4.53 8.04
C VAL A 8 3.84 -5.17 9.20
N ASP A 9 3.47 -4.87 10.45
CA ASP A 9 4.11 -5.44 11.64
C ASP A 9 4.07 -6.97 11.61
N VAL A 10 2.90 -7.56 11.34
CA VAL A 10 2.76 -9.03 11.23
C VAL A 10 3.64 -9.60 10.10
N LEU A 11 3.73 -8.92 8.95
CA LEU A 11 4.58 -9.38 7.85
C LEU A 11 6.06 -9.33 8.23
N LEU A 12 6.52 -8.26 8.86
CA LEU A 12 7.90 -8.12 9.32
C LEU A 12 8.23 -9.15 10.41
N ASP A 13 7.34 -9.34 11.39
CA ASP A 13 7.48 -10.36 12.44
C ASP A 13 7.51 -11.79 11.86
N SER A 14 6.84 -12.02 10.73
CA SER A 14 6.89 -13.30 10.00
C SER A 14 8.18 -13.51 9.19
N GLY A 15 9.07 -12.52 9.15
CA GLY A 15 10.36 -12.57 8.46
C GLY A 15 10.33 -12.10 7.01
N ARG A 16 9.29 -11.37 6.57
CA ARG A 16 9.31 -10.70 5.26
C ARG A 16 10.33 -9.57 5.27
N ALA A 17 11.07 -9.43 4.18
CA ALA A 17 11.97 -8.29 4.02
C ALA A 17 11.14 -7.01 3.81
N PRO A 18 11.51 -5.86 4.43
CA PRO A 18 10.78 -4.61 4.27
C PRO A 18 10.59 -4.18 2.80
N ASP A 19 11.63 -4.37 1.99
CA ASP A 19 11.67 -4.06 0.56
C ASP A 19 10.77 -4.97 -0.29
N ASP A 20 10.30 -6.09 0.26
CA ASP A 20 9.30 -6.95 -0.37
C ASP A 20 7.86 -6.42 -0.21
N ILE A 21 7.63 -5.38 0.60
CA ILE A 21 6.29 -4.94 1.01
C ILE A 21 5.95 -3.60 0.37
N LEU A 22 4.86 -3.55 -0.40
CA LEU A 22 4.22 -2.32 -0.88
C LEU A 22 2.90 -2.11 -0.14
N VAL A 23 2.70 -0.94 0.46
CA VAL A 23 1.41 -0.53 1.03
C VAL A 23 0.72 0.47 0.10
N LEU A 24 -0.48 0.13 -0.36
CA LEU A 24 -1.34 1.01 -1.15
C LEU A 24 -2.52 1.50 -0.30
N THR A 25 -2.91 2.75 -0.47
CA THR A 25 -4.07 3.37 0.20
C THR A 25 -5.10 3.84 -0.84
N THR A 26 -6.39 3.78 -0.53
CA THR A 26 -7.47 4.30 -1.41
C THR A 26 -7.97 5.69 -1.01
N GLY A 27 -7.60 6.16 0.18
CA GLY A 27 -7.94 7.48 0.72
C GLY A 27 -6.68 8.24 1.10
N GLU A 28 -6.61 8.70 2.35
CA GLU A 28 -5.44 9.43 2.84
C GLU A 28 -4.19 8.55 2.82
N GLN A 29 -3.06 9.10 2.37
CA GLN A 29 -1.79 8.38 2.40
C GLN A 29 -1.31 8.15 3.83
N HIS A 30 -0.43 7.17 4.02
CA HIS A 30 0.19 6.93 5.31
C HIS A 30 0.95 8.19 5.80
N PRO A 31 0.87 8.61 7.08
CA PRO A 31 1.54 9.83 7.56
C PRO A 31 3.05 9.85 7.37
N TRP A 32 3.71 8.69 7.41
CA TRP A 32 5.12 8.62 7.01
C TRP A 32 5.30 9.04 5.53
N ALA A 33 4.47 8.52 4.62
CA ALA A 33 4.53 8.91 3.20
C ALA A 33 4.23 10.40 3.00
N GLN A 34 3.24 10.94 3.73
CA GLN A 34 2.95 12.38 3.69
C GLN A 34 4.13 13.22 4.17
N HIS A 35 4.81 12.77 5.24
CA HIS A 35 6.00 13.42 5.77
C HIS A 35 7.15 13.38 4.75
N GLU A 36 7.45 12.22 4.17
CA GLU A 36 8.53 12.07 3.19
C GLU A 36 8.26 12.87 1.91
N LEU A 37 7.03 12.83 1.40
CA LEU A 37 6.61 13.64 0.25
C LEU A 37 6.77 15.15 0.51
N SER A 38 6.65 15.60 1.76
CA SER A 38 6.85 17.02 2.11
C SER A 38 8.29 17.52 1.88
N PHE A 39 9.27 16.61 1.81
CA PHE A 39 10.65 16.91 1.44
C PHE A 39 10.91 16.88 -0.08
N GLY A 40 9.96 16.36 -0.87
CA GLY A 40 9.99 16.38 -2.33
C GLY A 40 9.66 15.03 -2.97
N GLU A 41 8.91 15.06 -4.06
CA GLU A 41 8.48 13.84 -4.77
C GLU A 41 9.65 13.06 -5.38
N ASP A 42 10.64 13.74 -5.96
CA ASP A 42 11.78 13.05 -6.58
C ASP A 42 12.61 12.27 -5.56
N SER A 43 12.87 12.86 -4.38
CA SER A 43 13.55 12.16 -3.29
C SER A 43 12.73 11.00 -2.76
N TYR A 44 11.42 11.19 -2.60
CA TYR A 44 10.51 10.15 -2.16
C TYR A 44 10.50 8.94 -3.10
N TRP A 45 10.33 9.18 -4.41
CA TRP A 45 10.27 8.10 -5.38
C TRP A 45 11.62 7.40 -5.60
N ARG A 46 12.76 8.06 -5.34
CA ARG A 46 14.06 7.37 -5.32
C ARG A 46 14.15 6.30 -4.23
N GLN A 47 13.48 6.48 -3.09
CA GLN A 47 13.48 5.47 -2.01
C GLN A 47 12.87 4.15 -2.48
N GLN A 48 11.87 4.20 -3.37
CA GLN A 48 11.33 2.99 -4.00
C GLN A 48 12.40 2.24 -4.81
N ASP A 49 13.17 2.99 -5.60
CA ASP A 49 14.22 2.45 -6.48
C ASP A 49 15.41 1.91 -5.68
N GLU A 50 15.70 2.51 -4.52
CA GLU A 50 16.73 2.06 -3.58
C GLU A 50 16.32 0.78 -2.84
N GLY A 51 15.01 0.57 -2.60
CA GLY A 51 14.50 -0.68 -2.05
C GLY A 51 15.03 -0.99 -0.65
N GLY A 52 15.15 0.02 0.22
CA GLY A 52 15.69 -0.15 1.58
C GLY A 52 14.65 -0.44 2.66
N ASP A 53 13.37 -0.17 2.37
CA ASP A 53 12.29 -0.21 3.37
C ASP A 53 10.93 -0.53 2.73
N VAL A 54 9.90 -0.69 3.58
CA VAL A 54 8.49 -0.74 3.20
C VAL A 54 8.15 0.53 2.44
N PHE A 55 7.59 0.38 1.25
CA PHE A 55 7.20 1.53 0.43
C PHE A 55 5.69 1.74 0.51
N PHE A 56 5.30 3.00 0.66
CA PHE A 56 3.89 3.40 0.76
C PHE A 56 3.51 4.19 -0.50
N ALA A 57 2.26 4.09 -0.94
CA ALA A 57 1.76 4.95 -2.01
C ALA A 57 0.23 5.03 -1.97
N HIS A 58 -0.31 6.02 -2.66
CA HIS A 58 -1.72 5.99 -3.04
C HIS A 58 -1.94 4.98 -4.18
N ALA A 59 -3.10 4.31 -4.22
CA ALA A 59 -3.41 3.28 -5.21
C ALA A 59 -3.44 3.79 -6.66
N THR A 60 -3.63 5.11 -6.85
CA THR A 60 -3.57 5.77 -8.16
C THR A 60 -2.15 6.05 -8.64
N ALA A 61 -1.13 5.81 -7.82
CA ALA A 61 0.26 6.04 -8.23
C ALA A 61 0.73 4.95 -9.19
N GLU A 62 0.62 5.22 -10.50
CA GLU A 62 1.02 4.28 -11.55
C GLU A 62 2.50 3.91 -11.50
N ARG A 63 3.36 4.80 -10.97
CA ARG A 63 4.79 4.58 -10.79
C ARG A 63 5.13 3.57 -9.68
N ALA A 64 4.18 3.22 -8.82
CA ALA A 64 4.41 2.25 -7.75
C ALA A 64 4.83 0.89 -8.34
N ALA A 65 6.04 0.46 -8.00
CA ALA A 65 6.66 -0.74 -8.54
C ALA A 65 6.03 -2.02 -7.97
N LYS A 66 6.15 -3.12 -8.71
CA LYS A 66 5.71 -4.43 -8.23
C LYS A 66 6.55 -4.88 -7.05
N ARG A 67 5.93 -5.54 -6.07
CA ARG A 67 6.61 -6.15 -4.93
C ARG A 67 6.01 -7.52 -4.60
N PRO A 68 6.76 -8.46 -3.99
CA PRO A 68 6.23 -9.77 -3.63
C PRO A 68 4.97 -9.73 -2.77
N VAL A 69 4.88 -8.77 -1.85
CA VAL A 69 3.72 -8.55 -0.99
C VAL A 69 3.14 -7.16 -1.21
N VAL A 70 1.82 -7.08 -1.43
CA VAL A 70 1.08 -5.82 -1.47
C VAL A 70 0.02 -5.82 -0.37
N VAL A 71 -0.05 -4.75 0.41
CA VAL A 71 -1.11 -4.47 1.38
C VAL A 71 -1.97 -3.34 0.82
N LEU A 72 -3.19 -3.64 0.38
CA LEU A 72 -4.17 -2.64 -0.03
C LEU A 72 -5.04 -2.24 1.16
N THR A 73 -4.90 -1.00 1.60
CA THR A 73 -5.68 -0.41 2.69
C THR A 73 -6.83 0.42 2.11
N VAL A 74 -8.05 -0.09 2.23
CA VAL A 74 -9.30 0.58 1.86
C VAL A 74 -9.71 1.52 3.01
N ASN A 75 -9.06 2.68 3.08
CA ASN A 75 -9.21 3.67 4.16
C ASN A 75 -9.99 4.93 3.76
N GLY A 76 -10.62 4.94 2.59
CA GLY A 76 -11.36 6.08 2.08
C GLY A 76 -11.70 5.90 0.61
N GLY A 77 -12.01 7.00 -0.07
CA GLY A 77 -12.41 7.00 -1.48
C GLY A 77 -13.81 6.42 -1.70
N THR A 78 -14.27 6.48 -2.95
CA THR A 78 -15.54 5.91 -3.39
C THR A 78 -15.43 4.39 -3.59
N ASP A 79 -16.56 3.73 -3.77
CA ASP A 79 -16.58 2.30 -4.12
C ASP A 79 -15.99 2.07 -5.52
N GLU A 80 -16.12 3.05 -6.43
CA GLU A 80 -15.47 3.03 -7.73
C GLU A 80 -13.94 3.12 -7.59
N ASP A 81 -13.43 3.97 -6.71
CA ASP A 81 -11.99 4.03 -6.40
C ASP A 81 -11.46 2.68 -5.91
N THR A 82 -12.20 2.03 -5.02
CA THR A 82 -11.83 0.70 -4.49
C THR A 82 -11.87 -0.36 -5.59
N SER A 83 -12.89 -0.34 -6.45
CA SER A 83 -13.03 -1.27 -7.58
C SER A 83 -11.89 -1.16 -8.59
N ARG A 84 -11.28 0.03 -8.74
CA ARG A 84 -10.07 0.24 -9.56
C ARG A 84 -8.80 -0.13 -8.80
N ALA A 85 -8.74 0.16 -7.50
CA ALA A 85 -7.58 -0.08 -6.68
C ALA A 85 -7.25 -1.57 -6.54
N LEU A 86 -8.27 -2.43 -6.41
CA LEU A 86 -8.05 -3.86 -6.24
C LEU A 86 -7.31 -4.53 -7.44
N PRO A 87 -7.78 -4.42 -8.69
CA PRO A 87 -7.03 -4.94 -9.84
C PRO A 87 -5.63 -4.33 -9.96
N ALA A 88 -5.48 -3.05 -9.63
CA ALA A 88 -4.19 -2.37 -9.66
C ALA A 88 -3.23 -2.91 -8.58
N ALA A 89 -3.72 -3.24 -7.39
CA ALA A 89 -2.95 -3.89 -6.34
C ALA A 89 -2.59 -5.33 -6.71
N MET A 90 -3.53 -6.09 -7.28
CA MET A 90 -3.29 -7.44 -7.79
C MET A 90 -2.20 -7.46 -8.88
N ALA A 91 -2.20 -6.50 -9.80
CA ALA A 91 -1.19 -6.41 -10.86
C ALA A 91 0.23 -6.13 -10.34
N ARG A 92 0.34 -5.55 -9.14
CA ARG A 92 1.60 -5.23 -8.44
C ARG A 92 2.05 -6.31 -7.46
N ALA A 93 1.13 -7.14 -6.97
CA ALA A 93 1.44 -8.24 -6.06
C ALA A 93 2.11 -9.40 -6.81
N GLY A 94 3.32 -9.75 -6.39
CA GLY A 94 4.05 -10.89 -6.96
C GLY A 94 3.60 -12.24 -6.39
N SER A 95 3.27 -12.30 -5.09
CA SER A 95 2.98 -13.56 -4.39
C SER A 95 1.82 -13.46 -3.40
N LEU A 96 1.59 -12.29 -2.81
CA LEU A 96 0.57 -12.10 -1.79
C LEU A 96 -0.06 -10.71 -1.91
N LEU A 97 -1.39 -10.68 -1.91
CA LEU A 97 -2.19 -9.47 -1.71
C LEU A 97 -2.96 -9.61 -0.41
N ILE A 98 -2.80 -8.63 0.48
CA ILE A 98 -3.61 -8.47 1.69
C ILE A 98 -4.51 -7.26 1.47
N VAL A 99 -5.80 -7.40 1.76
CA VAL A 99 -6.76 -6.28 1.70
C VAL A 99 -7.25 -5.97 3.11
N CYS A 100 -6.97 -4.75 3.57
CA CYS A 100 -7.34 -4.24 4.88
C CYS A 100 -8.37 -3.13 4.74
N GLY A 101 -9.33 -3.03 5.65
CA GLY A 101 -10.37 -2.00 5.59
C GLY A 101 -11.56 -2.35 6.47
N ASP A 102 -12.61 -1.55 6.39
CA ASP A 102 -13.87 -1.84 7.09
C ASP A 102 -14.47 -3.19 6.62
N PRO A 103 -14.72 -4.16 7.52
CA PRO A 103 -15.18 -5.48 7.13
C PRO A 103 -16.54 -5.50 6.42
N GLU A 104 -17.46 -4.60 6.76
CA GLU A 104 -18.76 -4.53 6.08
C GLU A 104 -18.61 -3.98 4.66
N ARG A 105 -17.82 -2.92 4.51
CA ARG A 105 -17.49 -2.34 3.21
C ARG A 105 -16.79 -3.35 2.32
N LEU A 106 -15.78 -4.05 2.83
CA LEU A 106 -15.06 -5.06 2.05
C LEU A 106 -15.97 -6.20 1.59
N ARG A 107 -16.89 -6.69 2.44
CA ARG A 107 -17.87 -7.72 2.07
C ARG A 107 -18.84 -7.29 0.96
N ASN A 108 -19.11 -6.00 0.84
CA ASN A 108 -19.98 -5.48 -0.21
C ASN A 108 -19.24 -5.26 -1.53
N LEU A 109 -17.91 -5.18 -1.52
CA LEU A 109 -17.07 -4.82 -2.67
C LEU A 109 -16.28 -5.99 -3.27
N LEU A 110 -16.01 -7.04 -2.47
CA LEU A 110 -15.25 -8.23 -2.84
C LEU A 110 -16.15 -9.47 -2.91
#